data_AF-A0A1G3TVA5-F1
#
_entry.id   AF-A0A1G3TVA5-F1
#
_cell.length_a   1.000
_cell.length_b   1.000
_cell.length_c   1.000
_cell.angle_alpha   90.00
_cell.angle_beta   90.00
_cell.angle_gamma   90.00
#
_symmetry.space_group_name_H-M   'P 1'
#
loop_
_entity.id
_entity.type
_entity.pdbx_description
1 polymer ?
#
loop_
_entity_poly.entity_id
_entity_poly.type
_entity_poly.pdbx_seq_one_letter_code
_entity_poly.pdbx_strand_id
1 'polypeptide(L)'
;MNSNIINRLEVLVKKMYYIHQRFKIYSTFALLYHEEPLSVIELSKYVRLSDQFMPLDSNHYFIIFAFTAQDDAYKASQNIIYRLDKHFHSDDGCFIAVDSFDVNKSPQSVLNRLKQILIQTRKESYSRVETEDILER
;
A
#
# COMPACT_ATOMS: atom_id res chain seq x y z
N MET A 1 13.78 6.65 7.60
CA MET A 1 12.53 6.37 8.35
C MET A 1 12.86 6.23 9.83
N ASN A 2 12.01 6.75 10.71
CA ASN A 2 12.16 6.67 12.16
C ASN A 2 12.05 5.21 12.64
N SER A 3 12.89 4.78 13.59
CA SER A 3 12.90 3.41 14.16
C SER A 3 11.54 3.00 14.71
N ASN A 4 10.79 3.94 15.31
CA ASN A 4 9.44 3.67 15.82
C ASN A 4 8.45 3.32 14.70
N ILE A 5 8.59 3.91 13.51
CA ILE A 5 7.71 3.63 12.36
C ILE A 5 7.97 2.23 11.82
N ILE A 6 9.25 1.84 11.74
CA ILE A 6 9.65 0.50 11.29
C ILE A 6 9.09 -0.55 12.27
N ASN A 7 9.26 -0.36 13.57
CA ASN A 7 8.72 -1.26 14.58
C ASN A 7 7.20 -1.42 14.48
N ARG A 8 6.46 -0.32 14.24
CA ARG A 8 5.01 -0.37 14.04
C ARG A 8 4.64 -1.16 12.79
N LEU A 9 5.32 -0.93 11.67
CA LEU A 9 5.11 -1.68 10.43
C LEU A 9 5.33 -3.17 10.66
N GLU A 10 6.41 -3.54 11.34
CA GLU A 10 6.70 -4.94 11.65
C GLU A 10 5.57 -5.60 12.43
N VAL A 11 5.07 -4.93 13.49
CA VAL A 11 3.98 -5.44 14.30
C VAL A 11 2.71 -5.63 13.46
N LEU A 12 2.39 -4.68 12.58
CA LEU A 12 1.21 -4.77 11.74
C LEU A 12 1.29 -5.92 10.71
N VAL A 13 2.43 -6.08 10.05
CA VAL A 13 2.64 -7.20 9.11
C VAL A 13 2.58 -8.54 9.83
N LYS A 14 3.29 -8.68 10.97
CA LYS A 14 3.26 -9.89 11.81
C LYS A 14 1.84 -10.22 12.28
N LYS A 15 1.04 -9.21 12.63
CA LYS A 15 -0.37 -9.37 12.99
C LYS A 15 -1.19 -9.95 11.82
N MET A 16 -0.99 -9.47 10.60
CA MET A 16 -1.68 -10.02 9.43
C MET A 16 -1.27 -11.47 9.13
N TYR A 17 0.02 -11.79 9.28
CA TYR A 17 0.51 -13.16 9.14
C TYR A 17 -0.12 -14.10 10.17
N TYR A 18 -0.23 -13.67 11.43
CA TYR A 18 -0.90 -14.43 12.47
C TYR A 18 -2.38 -14.69 12.15
N ILE A 19 -3.10 -13.66 11.69
CA ILE A 19 -4.51 -13.77 11.28
C ILE A 19 -4.65 -14.79 10.14
N HIS A 20 -3.78 -14.72 9.13
CA HIS A 20 -3.78 -15.68 8.04
C HIS A 20 -3.50 -17.10 8.53
N GLN A 21 -2.49 -17.29 9.39
CA GLN A 21 -2.16 -18.60 9.93
C GLN A 21 -3.35 -19.24 10.66
N ARG A 22 -4.09 -18.45 11.45
CA ARG A 22 -5.19 -18.91 12.30
C ARG A 22 -6.51 -19.09 11.56
N PHE A 23 -6.84 -18.20 10.61
CA PHE A 23 -8.15 -18.16 9.98
C PHE A 23 -8.13 -18.40 8.47
N LYS A 24 -6.95 -18.54 7.87
CA LYS A 24 -6.74 -18.69 6.42
C LYS A 24 -7.31 -17.53 5.59
N ILE A 25 -7.35 -16.34 6.19
CA ILE A 25 -7.83 -15.12 5.53
C ILE A 25 -6.62 -14.35 5.00
N TYR A 26 -6.69 -13.90 3.75
CA TYR A 26 -5.64 -13.11 3.11
C TYR A 26 -5.81 -11.62 3.43
N SER A 27 -4.71 -10.89 3.51
CA SER A 27 -4.69 -9.42 3.50
C SER A 27 -3.70 -8.98 2.43
N THR A 28 -3.79 -7.77 1.91
CA THR A 28 -2.81 -7.27 0.93
C THR A 28 -2.13 -6.03 1.45
N PHE A 29 -0.82 -5.93 1.22
CA PHE A 29 -0.04 -4.76 1.61
C PHE A 29 0.12 -3.82 0.42
N ALA A 30 0.05 -2.52 0.67
CA ALA A 30 0.30 -1.52 -0.34
C ALA A 30 1.08 -0.33 0.20
N LEU A 31 1.75 0.38 -0.69
CA LEU A 31 2.49 1.60 -0.40
C LEU A 31 2.01 2.69 -1.36
N LEU A 32 1.34 3.69 -0.79
CA LEU A 32 0.88 4.87 -1.50
C LEU A 32 1.95 5.96 -1.40
N TYR A 33 2.19 6.61 -2.52
CA TYR A 33 2.89 7.89 -2.60
C TYR A 33 1.95 8.95 -3.17
N HIS A 34 2.04 10.15 -2.61
CA HIS A 34 1.39 11.33 -3.15
C HIS A 34 2.38 12.51 -3.15
N GLU A 35 2.41 13.32 -4.20
CA GLU A 35 3.32 14.47 -4.30
C GLU A 35 3.07 15.54 -3.24
N GLU A 36 1.81 15.78 -2.91
CA GLU A 36 1.40 16.65 -1.81
C GLU A 36 1.11 15.85 -0.54
N PRO A 37 1.51 16.34 0.66
CA PRO A 37 1.16 15.68 1.91
C PRO A 37 -0.35 15.60 2.11
N LEU A 38 -0.84 14.38 2.32
CA LEU A 38 -2.25 14.09 2.54
C LEU A 38 -2.59 13.98 4.02
N SER A 39 -3.77 14.48 4.40
CA SER A 39 -4.31 14.26 5.73
C SER A 39 -4.75 12.81 5.92
N VAL A 40 -4.38 12.19 7.04
CA VAL A 40 -4.86 10.84 7.41
C VAL A 40 -6.39 10.79 7.48
N ILE A 41 -7.04 11.89 7.86
CA ILE A 41 -8.51 11.99 7.95
C ILE A 41 -9.15 11.98 6.55
N GLU A 42 -8.47 12.51 5.55
CA GLU A 42 -8.98 12.50 4.17
C GLU A 42 -8.79 11.13 3.54
N LEU A 43 -7.60 10.56 3.69
CA LEU A 43 -7.27 9.23 3.20
C LEU A 43 -8.16 8.14 3.79
N SER A 44 -8.52 8.25 5.07
CA SER A 44 -9.40 7.28 5.73
C SER A 44 -10.82 7.22 5.13
N LYS A 45 -11.25 8.24 4.37
CA LYS A 45 -12.54 8.24 3.66
C LYS A 45 -12.54 7.35 2.40
N TYR A 46 -11.36 6.97 1.93
CA TYR A 46 -11.18 6.22 0.68
C TYR A 46 -10.86 4.74 0.89
N VAL A 47 -10.63 4.33 2.13
CA VAL A 47 -10.40 2.94 2.53
C VAL A 47 -11.55 2.43 3.40
N ARG A 48 -11.66 1.10 3.57
CA ARG A 48 -12.69 0.52 4.45
C ARG A 48 -12.29 0.72 5.92
N LEU A 49 -13.28 0.69 6.82
CA LEU A 49 -13.04 0.73 8.28
C LEU A 49 -12.11 -0.39 8.78
N SER A 50 -12.12 -1.55 8.11
CA SER A 50 -11.24 -2.68 8.43
C SER A 50 -9.81 -2.49 7.95
N ASP A 51 -9.61 -1.67 6.92
CA ASP A 51 -8.30 -1.41 6.34
C ASP A 51 -7.49 -0.55 7.30
N GLN A 52 -6.18 -0.75 7.30
CA GLN A 52 -5.29 0.01 8.16
C GLN A 52 -4.43 0.91 7.30
N PHE A 53 -4.24 2.13 7.80
CA PHE A 53 -3.50 3.17 7.13
C PHE A 53 -2.46 3.74 8.10
N MET A 54 -1.21 3.83 7.67
CA MET A 54 -0.11 4.31 8.51
C MET A 54 0.82 5.23 7.72
N PRO A 55 0.92 6.53 8.09
CA PRO A 55 1.90 7.42 7.49
C PRO A 55 3.32 6.95 7.83
N LEU A 56 4.18 6.92 6.80
CA LEU A 56 5.60 6.55 6.92
C LEU A 56 6.50 7.78 6.94
N ASP A 57 6.14 8.78 6.15
CA ASP A 57 6.72 10.12 6.09
C ASP A 57 5.66 11.09 5.52
N SER A 58 6.08 12.27 5.06
CA SER A 58 5.17 13.30 4.55
C SER A 58 4.40 12.90 3.29
N ASN A 59 4.92 11.94 2.51
CA ASN A 59 4.40 11.62 1.18
C ASN A 59 4.08 10.14 1.00
N HIS A 60 4.56 9.28 1.90
CA HIS A 60 4.39 7.84 1.82
C HIS A 60 3.50 7.30 2.92
N TYR A 61 2.63 6.37 2.53
CA TYR A 61 1.65 5.78 3.42
C TYR A 61 1.53 4.28 3.19
N PHE A 62 1.64 3.52 4.27
CA PHE A 62 1.47 2.08 4.24
C PHE A 62 0.00 1.74 4.45
N ILE A 63 -0.53 0.89 3.57
CA ILE A 63 -1.92 0.45 3.58
C ILE A 63 -1.95 -1.06 3.77
N ILE A 64 -2.86 -1.52 4.62
CA ILE A 64 -3.21 -2.93 4.75
C ILE A 64 -4.66 -3.06 4.35
N PHE A 65 -4.90 -3.65 3.18
CA PHE A 65 -6.22 -4.07 2.77
C PHE A 65 -6.55 -5.37 3.51
N ALA A 66 -7.23 -5.24 4.64
CA ALA A 66 -7.53 -6.38 5.50
C ALA A 66 -8.56 -7.27 4.80
N PHE A 67 -8.38 -8.59 4.91
CA PHE A 67 -9.34 -9.57 4.38
C PHE A 67 -9.58 -9.44 2.87
N THR A 68 -8.55 -9.03 2.13
CA THR A 68 -8.64 -8.66 0.71
C THR A 68 -7.49 -9.30 -0.05
N ALA A 69 -7.80 -10.02 -1.12
CA ALA A 69 -6.83 -10.60 -2.05
C ALA A 69 -6.19 -9.53 -2.95
N GLN A 70 -5.08 -9.87 -3.61
CA GLN A 70 -4.29 -8.89 -4.36
C GLN A 70 -5.07 -8.22 -5.50
N ASP A 71 -5.82 -8.98 -6.29
CA ASP A 71 -6.61 -8.44 -7.42
C ASP A 71 -7.67 -7.42 -6.95
N ASP A 72 -8.30 -7.69 -5.82
CA ASP A 72 -9.29 -6.79 -5.24
C ASP A 72 -8.64 -5.56 -4.60
N ALA A 73 -7.47 -5.73 -3.97
CA ALA A 73 -6.67 -4.63 -3.44
C ALA A 73 -6.14 -3.73 -4.56
N TYR A 74 -5.77 -4.30 -5.71
CA TYR A 74 -5.38 -3.55 -6.90
C TYR A 74 -6.52 -2.66 -7.40
N LYS A 75 -7.74 -3.22 -7.53
CA LYS A 75 -8.94 -2.43 -7.89
C LYS A 75 -9.28 -1.38 -6.82
N ALA A 76 -9.11 -1.72 -5.54
CA ALA A 76 -9.31 -0.76 -4.45
C ALA A 76 -8.31 0.41 -4.55
N SER A 77 -7.05 0.13 -4.85
CA SER A 77 -6.02 1.15 -5.11
C SER A 77 -6.37 2.06 -6.29
N GLN A 78 -6.86 1.49 -7.40
CA GLN A 78 -7.33 2.30 -8.54
C GLN A 78 -8.47 3.25 -8.14
N ASN A 79 -9.40 2.78 -7.31
CA ASN A 79 -10.48 3.62 -6.78
C ASN A 79 -9.97 4.72 -5.83
N ILE A 80 -8.92 4.45 -5.03
CA ILE A 80 -8.29 5.47 -4.18
C ILE A 80 -7.71 6.57 -5.05
N ILE A 81 -6.91 6.22 -6.06
CA ILE A 81 -6.33 7.18 -7.01
C ILE A 81 -7.42 8.02 -7.66
N TYR A 82 -8.43 7.39 -8.26
CA TYR A 82 -9.54 8.11 -8.91
C TYR A 82 -10.23 9.12 -7.98
N ARG A 83 -10.42 8.77 -6.70
CA ARG A 83 -11.04 9.68 -5.73
C ARG A 83 -10.12 10.82 -5.32
N LEU A 84 -8.82 10.57 -5.19
CA LEU A 84 -7.83 11.59 -4.91
C LEU A 84 -7.70 12.56 -6.08
N ASP A 85 -7.64 12.07 -7.31
CA ASP A 85 -7.57 12.91 -8.51
C ASP A 85 -8.75 13.88 -8.57
N LYS A 86 -9.96 13.35 -8.34
CA LYS A 86 -11.18 14.15 -8.29
C LYS A 86 -11.16 15.18 -7.15
N HIS A 87 -10.54 14.85 -6.02
CA HIS A 87 -10.47 15.76 -4.87
C HIS A 87 -9.49 16.92 -5.13
N PHE A 88 -8.31 16.61 -5.65
CA PHE A 88 -7.24 17.58 -5.90
C PHE A 88 -7.33 18.25 -7.28
N HIS A 89 -8.24 17.80 -8.15
CA HIS A 89 -8.35 18.24 -9.55
C HIS A 89 -7.01 18.11 -10.29
N SER A 90 -6.29 17.02 -10.03
CA SER A 90 -5.01 16.67 -10.63
C SER A 90 -5.02 15.20 -10.99
N ASP A 91 -4.64 14.87 -12.22
CA ASP A 91 -4.50 13.47 -12.66
C ASP A 91 -3.08 12.94 -12.43
N ASP A 92 -2.19 13.79 -11.91
CA ASP A 92 -0.78 13.49 -11.67
C ASP A 92 -0.44 13.57 -10.19
N GLY A 93 0.51 12.72 -9.77
CA GLY A 93 1.15 12.81 -8.45
C GLY A 93 0.76 11.74 -7.44
N CYS A 94 -0.18 10.84 -7.74
CA CYS A 94 -0.52 9.69 -6.87
C CYS A 94 -0.10 8.36 -7.50
N PHE A 95 0.61 7.52 -6.74
CA PHE A 95 1.08 6.21 -7.17
C PHE A 95 0.92 5.18 -6.04
N ILE A 96 0.50 3.96 -6.36
CA ILE A 96 0.32 2.91 -5.36
C ILE A 96 0.99 1.61 -5.82
N ALA A 97 1.94 1.14 -5.03
CA ALA A 97 2.48 -0.21 -5.16
C ALA A 97 1.63 -1.20 -4.35
N VAL A 98 1.34 -2.37 -4.90
CA VAL A 98 0.58 -3.45 -4.24
C VAL A 98 1.44 -4.70 -4.22
N ASP A 99 1.53 -5.37 -3.08
CA ASP A 99 2.39 -6.54 -2.91
C ASP A 99 1.61 -7.80 -2.56
N SER A 100 1.94 -8.92 -3.20
CA SER A 100 1.31 -10.21 -2.88
C SER A 100 1.55 -10.61 -1.43
N PHE A 101 0.55 -11.24 -0.83
CA PHE A 101 0.63 -11.71 0.54
C PHE A 101 1.40 -13.02 0.63
N ASP A 102 2.58 -12.96 1.24
CA ASP A 102 3.45 -14.12 1.42
C ASP A 102 3.99 -14.15 2.85
N VAL A 103 3.50 -15.10 3.65
CA VAL A 103 3.89 -15.27 5.06
C VAL A 103 5.35 -15.67 5.24
N ASN A 104 6.05 -16.09 4.18
CA ASN A 104 7.47 -16.41 4.23
C ASN A 104 8.35 -15.16 4.09
N LYS A 105 7.80 -14.02 3.63
CA LYS A 105 8.54 -12.77 3.51
C LYS A 105 8.60 -12.07 4.86
N SER A 106 9.79 -11.61 5.24
CA SER A 106 9.92 -10.74 6.43
C SER A 106 9.20 -9.40 6.21
N PRO A 107 8.73 -8.72 7.27
CA PRO A 107 8.13 -7.39 7.13
C PRO A 107 9.05 -6.38 6.40
N GLN A 108 10.36 -6.49 6.61
CA GLN A 108 11.35 -5.67 5.91
C GLN A 108 11.38 -6.00 4.41
N SER A 109 11.27 -7.28 4.03
CA SER A 109 11.21 -7.70 2.63
C SER A 109 9.96 -7.17 1.94
N VAL A 110 8.79 -7.22 2.60
CA VAL A 110 7.54 -6.63 2.10
C VAL A 110 7.71 -5.13 1.83
N LEU A 111 8.22 -4.37 2.81
CA LEU A 111 8.44 -2.93 2.65
C LEU A 111 9.43 -2.62 1.53
N ASN A 112 10.53 -3.39 1.43
CA ASN A 112 11.52 -3.20 0.38
C ASN A 112 10.95 -3.48 -1.02
N ARG A 113 10.16 -4.55 -1.17
CA ARG A 113 9.51 -4.91 -2.44
C ARG A 113 8.50 -3.84 -2.86
N LEU A 114 7.67 -3.37 -1.93
CA LEU A 114 6.75 -2.25 -2.18
C LEU A 114 7.48 -0.97 -2.64
N LYS A 115 8.62 -0.63 -2.03
CA LYS A 115 9.42 0.52 -2.45
C LYS A 115 9.98 0.34 -3.87
N GLN A 116 10.47 -0.86 -4.20
CA GLN A 116 10.98 -1.16 -5.54
C GLN A 116 9.88 -1.04 -6.59
N ILE A 117 8.70 -1.62 -6.34
CA ILE A 117 7.52 -1.52 -7.21
C ILE A 117 7.18 -0.05 -7.43
N LEU A 118 7.10 0.74 -6.35
CA LEU A 118 6.72 2.14 -6.43
C LEU A 118 7.75 2.98 -7.22
N ILE A 119 9.04 2.74 -7.01
CA ILE A 119 10.11 3.41 -7.78
C ILE A 119 9.97 3.11 -9.26
N GLN A 120 9.72 1.84 -9.62
CA GLN A 120 9.59 1.43 -11.01
C GLN A 120 8.31 2.00 -11.66
N THR A 121 7.20 1.96 -10.91
CA THR A 121 5.91 2.52 -11.33
C THR A 121 6.05 3.98 -11.73
N ARG A 122 6.77 4.77 -10.92
CA ARG A 122 6.96 6.21 -11.16
C ARG A 122 7.88 6.54 -12.33
N LYS A 123 8.72 5.61 -12.78
CA LYS A 123 9.68 5.84 -13.88
C LYS A 123 9.14 5.40 -15.23
N GLU A 124 8.48 4.24 -15.28
CA GLU A 124 8.32 3.47 -16.51
C GLU A 124 6.91 2.94 -16.74
N SER A 125 5.99 3.08 -15.78
CA SER A 125 4.66 2.49 -15.91
C SER A 125 3.68 3.38 -16.68
N TYR A 126 2.85 2.73 -17.51
CA TYR A 126 1.64 3.29 -18.09
C TYR A 126 0.46 3.33 -17.09
N SER A 127 0.65 2.77 -15.88
CA SER A 127 -0.31 2.70 -14.79
C SER A 127 0.23 3.37 -13.53
N ARG A 128 -0.67 3.97 -12.74
CA ARG A 128 -0.33 4.53 -11.42
C ARG A 128 -0.50 3.52 -10.28
N VAL A 129 -1.01 2.32 -10.59
CA VAL A 129 -1.04 1.16 -9.67
C VAL A 129 -0.35 -0.03 -10.32
N GLU A 130 0.61 -0.61 -9.63
CA GLU A 130 1.35 -1.79 -10.12
C GLU A 130 1.59 -2.81 -8.99
N THR A 131 1.82 -4.05 -9.40
CA THR A 131 2.19 -5.20 -8.55
C THR A 131 3.68 -5.50 -8.66
N GLU A 132 4.15 -6.60 -8.06
CA GLU A 132 5.53 -7.07 -8.27
C GLU A 132 5.88 -7.39 -9.73
N ASP A 133 4.90 -7.60 -10.60
CA ASP A 133 5.12 -7.98 -12.01
C ASP A 133 5.91 -6.92 -12.78
N ILE A 134 5.85 -5.65 -12.36
CA ILE A 134 6.63 -4.58 -12.98
C ILE A 134 8.15 -4.74 -12.77
N LEU A 135 8.57 -5.50 -11.75
CA LEU A 135 9.99 -5.71 -11.45
C LEU A 135 10.66 -6.71 -12.40
N GLU A 136 9.88 -7.45 -13.19
CA GLU A 136 10.35 -8.44 -14.16
C GLU A 136 10.29 -7.95 -15.61
N ARG A 137 9.86 -6.69 -15.83
CA ARG A 137 9.74 -6.07 -17.15
C ARG A 137 11.05 -5.49 -17.67
#